data_AF-A0A366G8Z0-F1
#
_entry.id   AF-A0A366G8Z0-F1
#
_cell.length_a   1.000
_cell.length_b   1.000
_cell.length_c   1.000
_cell.angle_alpha   90.00
_cell.angle_beta   90.00
_cell.angle_gamma   90.00
#
_symmetry.space_group_name_H-M   'P 1'
#
loop_
_entity.id
_entity.type
_entity.pdbx_description
1 polymer ?
#
loop_
_entity_poly.entity_id
_entity_poly.type
_entity_poly.pdbx_seq_one_letter_code
_entity_poly.pdbx_strand_id
1 'polypeptide(L)'
;MAEIKVGLTQFLDFTLKSSAAKTNFVKNLKSQPEYQPAFDYWKQLRDTVIKFHQNELPFECFKTLVQTVDQKKKQNYIDVIKQYKKFIKNNDVSWFDPGKSHWISDNLIVCSLMMSRILSNYISKEKKSELINTTSTQH
;
A
#
# COMPACT_ATOMS: atom_id res chain seq x y z
N MET A 1 15.49 -20.66 -17.12
CA MET A 1 14.02 -20.84 -16.99
C MET A 1 13.40 -19.48 -16.69
N ALA A 2 12.17 -19.20 -17.16
CA ALA A 2 11.55 -17.90 -16.96
C ALA A 2 11.11 -17.70 -15.49
N GLU A 3 11.50 -16.58 -14.89
CA GLU A 3 11.16 -16.20 -13.52
C GLU A 3 9.70 -15.70 -13.44
N ILE A 4 8.91 -16.20 -12.48
CA ILE A 4 7.51 -15.78 -12.30
C ILE A 4 7.43 -14.80 -11.14
N LYS A 5 7.14 -13.53 -11.44
CA LYS A 5 7.01 -12.46 -10.44
C LYS A 5 5.55 -12.07 -10.25
N VAL A 6 5.07 -12.14 -9.01
CA VAL A 6 3.68 -11.78 -8.66
C VAL A 6 3.63 -10.90 -7.41
N GLY A 7 2.69 -9.96 -7.36
CA GLY A 7 2.44 -9.16 -6.16
C GLY A 7 1.72 -9.96 -5.06
N LEU A 8 1.96 -9.65 -3.79
CA LEU A 8 1.35 -10.34 -2.65
C LEU A 8 -0.19 -10.33 -2.71
N THR A 9 -0.81 -9.22 -3.07
CA THR A 9 -2.26 -9.14 -3.24
C THR A 9 -2.75 -10.03 -4.38
N GLN A 10 -2.00 -10.13 -5.48
CA GLN A 10 -2.33 -11.02 -6.60
C GLN A 10 -2.20 -12.49 -6.17
N PHE A 11 -1.18 -12.81 -5.39
CA PHE A 11 -0.97 -14.14 -4.83
C PHE A 11 -2.11 -14.52 -3.87
N LEU A 12 -2.47 -13.64 -2.94
CA LEU A 12 -3.58 -13.87 -2.01
C LEU A 12 -4.91 -14.03 -2.76
N ASP A 13 -5.23 -13.14 -3.70
CA ASP A 13 -6.45 -13.24 -4.51
C ASP A 13 -6.48 -14.56 -5.31
N PHE A 14 -5.34 -15.02 -5.83
CA PHE A 14 -5.24 -16.33 -6.47
C PHE A 14 -5.53 -17.48 -5.50
N THR A 15 -4.97 -17.46 -4.28
CA THR A 15 -5.17 -18.55 -3.30
C THR A 15 -6.64 -18.69 -2.89
N LEU A 16 -7.36 -17.57 -2.82
CA LEU A 16 -8.75 -17.49 -2.35
C LEU A 16 -9.79 -17.86 -3.43
N LYS A 17 -9.43 -17.88 -4.71
CA LYS A 17 -10.35 -18.20 -5.82
C LYS A 17 -10.65 -19.71 -5.93
N SER A 18 -11.79 -20.06 -6.54
CA SER A 18 -12.14 -21.44 -6.91
C SER A 18 -11.40 -21.92 -8.19
N SER A 19 -11.39 -23.22 -8.46
CA SER A 19 -10.56 -23.86 -9.51
C SER A 19 -10.71 -23.23 -10.91
N ALA A 20 -11.94 -23.00 -11.40
CA ALA A 20 -12.15 -22.36 -12.70
C ALA A 20 -11.73 -20.88 -12.71
N ALA A 21 -11.92 -20.18 -11.59
CA ALA A 21 -11.55 -18.78 -11.43
C ALA A 21 -10.02 -18.58 -11.35
N LYS A 22 -9.28 -19.56 -10.80
CA LYS A 22 -7.80 -19.58 -10.78
C LYS A 22 -7.21 -19.59 -12.18
N THR A 23 -7.74 -20.43 -13.09
CA THR A 23 -7.25 -20.52 -14.47
C THR A 23 -7.45 -19.20 -15.23
N ASN A 24 -8.63 -18.58 -15.11
CA ASN A 24 -8.89 -17.29 -15.73
C ASN A 24 -8.04 -16.17 -15.12
N PHE A 25 -7.83 -16.18 -13.80
CA PHE A 25 -6.94 -15.22 -13.13
C PHE A 25 -5.51 -15.30 -13.66
N VAL A 26 -4.95 -16.52 -13.78
CA VAL A 26 -3.58 -16.70 -14.30
C VAL A 26 -3.48 -16.29 -15.78
N LYS A 27 -4.49 -16.60 -16.60
CA LYS A 27 -4.53 -16.14 -18.00
C LYS A 27 -4.50 -14.61 -18.08
N ASN A 28 -5.38 -13.96 -17.32
CA ASN A 28 -5.46 -12.50 -17.27
C ASN A 28 -4.16 -11.88 -16.73
N LEU A 29 -3.55 -12.48 -15.71
CA LEU A 29 -2.29 -12.03 -15.13
C LEU A 29 -1.15 -12.10 -16.13
N LYS A 30 -1.05 -13.21 -16.89
CA LYS A 30 -0.04 -13.39 -17.95
C LYS A 30 -0.26 -12.47 -19.15
N SER A 31 -1.51 -12.08 -19.43
CA SER A 31 -1.86 -11.18 -20.52
C SER A 31 -1.88 -9.71 -20.10
N GLN A 32 -1.62 -9.39 -18.82
CA GLN A 32 -1.56 -7.98 -18.41
C GLN A 32 -0.36 -7.34 -19.12
N PRO A 33 -0.56 -6.16 -19.73
CA PRO A 33 0.57 -5.40 -20.23
C PRO A 33 1.53 -5.13 -19.06
N GLU A 34 2.84 -5.09 -19.35
CA GLU A 34 3.86 -4.68 -18.39
C GLU A 34 3.39 -3.43 -17.65
N TYR A 35 3.51 -3.41 -16.31
CA TYR A 35 3.01 -2.30 -15.49
C TYR A 35 3.49 -0.97 -16.08
N GLN A 36 2.55 -0.18 -16.60
CA GLN A 36 2.85 1.13 -17.15
C GLN A 36 2.56 2.17 -16.07
N PRO A 37 3.58 2.74 -15.40
CA PRO A 37 3.39 3.70 -14.32
C PRO A 37 2.61 4.95 -14.79
N ALA A 38 2.59 5.20 -16.10
CA ALA A 38 1.82 6.27 -16.73
C ALA A 38 0.30 6.19 -16.48
N PHE A 39 -0.25 4.97 -16.27
CA PHE A 39 -1.68 4.78 -16.01
C PHE A 39 -2.03 4.73 -14.53
N ASP A 40 -1.04 4.86 -13.64
CA ASP A 40 -1.30 4.85 -12.22
C ASP A 40 -1.83 6.21 -11.78
N TYR A 41 -3.17 6.29 -11.72
CA TYR A 41 -3.92 7.47 -11.35
C TYR A 41 -3.41 8.14 -10.06
N TRP A 42 -2.92 7.35 -9.08
CA TRP A 42 -2.53 7.81 -7.75
C TRP A 42 -1.03 7.86 -7.51
N LYS A 43 -0.21 7.50 -8.51
CA LYS A 43 1.24 7.44 -8.34
C LYS A 43 1.84 8.76 -7.85
N GLN A 44 1.43 9.89 -8.42
CA GLN A 44 1.93 11.20 -8.02
C GLN A 44 1.61 11.52 -6.55
N LEU A 45 0.43 11.10 -6.07
CA LEU A 45 0.06 11.24 -4.66
C LEU A 45 0.93 10.34 -3.77
N ARG A 46 1.09 9.06 -4.11
CA ARG A 46 1.89 8.12 -3.32
C ARG A 46 3.34 8.56 -3.22
N ASP A 47 3.93 8.99 -4.33
CA ASP A 47 5.32 9.47 -4.37
C ASP A 47 5.47 10.74 -3.52
N THR A 48 4.48 11.65 -3.54
CA THR A 48 4.47 12.84 -2.68
C THR A 48 4.35 12.49 -1.19
N VAL A 49 3.49 11.52 -0.84
CA VAL A 49 3.35 11.05 0.56
C VAL A 49 4.67 10.48 1.08
N ILE A 50 5.37 9.69 0.27
CA ILE A 50 6.68 9.14 0.63
C ILE A 50 7.68 10.27 0.86
N LYS A 51 7.77 11.24 -0.08
CA LYS A 51 8.68 12.39 0.05
C LYS A 51 8.36 13.26 1.26
N PHE A 52 7.07 13.47 1.55
CA PHE A 52 6.59 14.23 2.70
C PHE A 52 7.12 13.65 4.01
N HIS A 53 7.01 12.32 4.15
CA HIS A 53 7.47 11.61 5.35
C HIS A 53 8.99 11.43 5.42
N GLN A 54 9.64 11.11 4.29
CA GLN A 54 11.09 10.88 4.25
C GLN A 54 11.91 12.15 4.53
N ASN A 55 11.43 13.31 4.08
CA ASN A 55 12.17 14.57 4.19
C ASN A 55 11.50 15.57 5.14
N GLU A 56 10.53 15.12 5.95
CA GLU A 56 9.80 15.97 6.91
C GLU A 56 9.24 17.26 6.28
N LEU A 57 8.70 17.15 5.07
CA LEU A 57 8.25 18.33 4.31
C LEU A 57 7.01 18.97 4.94
N PRO A 58 6.79 20.28 4.76
CA PRO A 58 5.55 20.91 5.16
C PRO A 58 4.36 20.44 4.30
N PHE A 59 3.15 20.49 4.86
CA PHE A 59 1.90 20.14 4.18
C PHE A 59 1.59 20.95 2.90
N GLU A 60 2.36 22.00 2.63
CA GLU A 60 2.32 22.80 1.40
C GLU A 60 2.72 21.98 0.17
N CYS A 61 3.55 20.93 0.31
CA CYS A 61 3.91 20.06 -0.83
C CYS A 61 2.68 19.43 -1.50
N PHE A 62 1.61 19.16 -0.74
CA PHE A 62 0.35 18.66 -1.26
C PHE A 62 -0.45 19.73 -2.02
N LYS A 63 -0.30 21.02 -1.70
CA LYS A 63 -0.92 22.10 -2.48
C LYS A 63 -0.25 22.19 -3.85
N THR A 64 1.08 22.14 -3.90
CA THR A 64 1.84 22.10 -5.15
C THR A 64 1.43 20.89 -6.00
N LEU A 65 1.30 19.70 -5.40
CA LEU A 65 0.82 18.50 -6.10
C LEU A 65 -0.55 18.72 -6.77
N VAL A 66 -1.51 19.31 -6.05
CA VAL A 66 -2.86 19.56 -6.61
C VAL A 66 -2.81 20.53 -7.80
N GLN A 67 -1.84 21.46 -7.82
CA GLN A 67 -1.67 22.37 -8.94
C GLN A 67 -1.09 21.67 -10.18
N THR A 68 -0.22 20.67 -10.00
CA THR A 68 0.48 19.96 -11.09
C THR A 68 -0.32 18.82 -11.72
N VAL A 69 -1.32 18.26 -11.02
CA VAL A 69 -2.13 17.16 -11.57
C VAL A 69 -3.17 17.64 -12.57
N ASP A 70 -3.54 16.74 -13.50
CA ASP A 70 -4.61 16.98 -14.48
C ASP A 70 -5.89 17.46 -13.83
N GLN A 71 -6.60 18.40 -14.47
CA GLN A 71 -7.87 18.95 -13.98
C GLN A 71 -8.90 17.87 -13.62
N LYS A 72 -8.96 16.80 -14.41
CA LYS A 72 -9.86 15.64 -14.18
C LYS A 72 -9.58 14.89 -12.86
N LYS A 73 -8.38 15.06 -12.28
CA LYS A 73 -7.94 14.37 -11.06
C LYS A 73 -7.99 15.26 -9.81
N LYS A 74 -8.03 16.59 -9.99
CA LYS A 74 -7.85 17.55 -8.89
C LYS A 74 -8.82 17.35 -7.74
N GLN A 75 -10.12 17.24 -8.01
CA GLN A 75 -11.13 17.12 -6.97
C GLN A 75 -10.88 15.87 -6.09
N ASN A 76 -10.68 14.71 -6.74
CA ASN A 76 -10.39 13.46 -6.04
C ASN A 76 -9.09 13.55 -5.21
N TYR A 77 -8.05 14.21 -5.75
CA TYR A 77 -6.81 14.44 -5.02
C TYR A 77 -7.03 15.32 -3.79
N ILE A 78 -7.79 16.42 -3.92
CA ILE A 78 -8.13 17.31 -2.81
C ILE A 78 -8.85 16.55 -1.69
N ASP A 79 -9.85 15.74 -2.04
CA ASP A 79 -10.67 15.01 -1.08
C ASP A 79 -9.86 13.95 -0.32
N VAL A 80 -8.98 13.22 -1.02
CA VAL A 80 -8.09 12.24 -0.39
C VAL A 80 -7.03 12.93 0.48
N ILE A 81 -6.42 14.02 0.00
CA ILE A 81 -5.43 14.79 0.76
C ILE A 81 -6.06 15.37 2.04
N LYS A 82 -7.31 15.83 1.97
CA LYS A 82 -8.04 16.34 3.14
C LYS A 82 -8.21 15.26 4.22
N GLN A 83 -8.66 14.08 3.82
CA GLN A 83 -8.81 12.93 4.72
C GLN A 83 -7.46 12.49 5.29
N TYR A 84 -6.44 12.46 4.45
CA TYR A 84 -5.08 12.13 4.84
C TYR A 84 -4.51 13.12 5.87
N LYS A 85 -4.67 14.43 5.66
CA LYS A 85 -4.26 15.47 6.62
C LYS A 85 -4.96 15.31 7.96
N LYS A 86 -6.26 14.99 7.95
CA LYS A 86 -7.04 14.70 9.17
C LYS A 86 -6.48 13.46 9.89
N PHE A 87 -6.16 12.42 9.14
CA PHE A 87 -5.58 11.20 9.69
C PHE A 87 -4.23 11.47 10.38
N ILE A 88 -3.29 12.15 9.71
CA ILE A 88 -1.98 12.45 10.30
C ILE A 88 -2.10 13.37 11.53
N LYS A 89 -2.99 14.37 11.52
CA LYS A 89 -3.15 15.26 12.69
C LYS A 89 -3.71 14.54 13.93
N ASN A 90 -4.54 13.52 13.72
CA ASN A 90 -5.20 12.79 14.81
C ASN A 90 -4.38 11.60 15.32
N ASN A 91 -3.24 11.29 14.70
CA ASN A 91 -2.43 10.12 15.02
C ASN A 91 -0.97 10.51 15.18
N ASP A 92 -0.26 9.87 16.12
CA ASP A 92 1.18 9.96 16.20
C ASP A 92 1.79 9.05 15.11
N VAL A 93 2.29 9.65 14.02
CA VAL A 93 2.75 8.93 12.83
C VAL A 93 4.23 9.20 12.62
N SER A 94 5.03 8.13 12.70
CA SER A 94 6.44 8.13 12.33
C SER A 94 6.66 7.42 10.99
N TRP A 95 7.56 7.98 10.19
CA TRP A 95 8.02 7.32 8.97
C TRP A 95 8.99 6.19 9.31
N PHE A 96 8.88 5.08 8.57
CA PHE A 96 9.87 4.01 8.57
C PHE A 96 10.15 3.63 7.11
N ASP A 97 11.36 3.17 6.80
CA ASP A 97 11.65 2.60 5.48
C ASP A 97 11.23 1.13 5.45
N PRO A 98 10.13 0.76 4.77
CA PRO A 98 9.79 -0.63 4.61
C PRO A 98 10.75 -1.21 3.58
N GLY A 99 11.74 -1.96 4.06
CA GLY A 99 12.55 -2.82 3.20
C GLY A 99 11.65 -3.62 2.24
N LYS A 100 12.14 -3.92 1.05
CA LYS A 100 11.37 -4.72 0.09
C LYS A 100 11.38 -6.18 0.55
N SER A 101 10.27 -6.66 1.11
CA SER A 101 10.12 -8.09 1.37
C SER A 101 9.74 -8.82 0.09
N HIS A 102 10.54 -9.84 -0.23
CA HIS A 102 10.27 -10.78 -1.30
C HIS A 102 10.36 -12.17 -0.70
N TRP A 103 9.38 -13.02 -1.00
CA TRP A 103 9.41 -14.43 -0.66
C TRP A 103 9.73 -15.21 -1.93
N ILE A 104 10.73 -16.09 -1.86
CA ILE A 104 11.19 -16.91 -2.98
C ILE A 104 10.87 -18.37 -2.67
N SER A 105 10.19 -19.03 -3.59
CA SER A 105 9.96 -20.49 -3.56
C SER A 105 10.21 -21.04 -4.94
N ASP A 106 11.26 -21.84 -5.11
CA ASP A 106 11.74 -22.31 -6.42
C ASP A 106 11.85 -21.18 -7.45
N ASN A 107 11.00 -21.19 -8.48
CA ASN A 107 10.99 -20.21 -9.57
C ASN A 107 9.93 -19.10 -9.38
N LEU A 108 9.28 -19.04 -8.21
CA LEU A 108 8.23 -18.08 -7.87
C LEU A 108 8.77 -17.01 -6.91
N ILE A 109 8.65 -15.74 -7.31
CA ILE A 109 8.92 -14.59 -6.45
C ILE A 109 7.61 -13.87 -6.13
N VAL A 110 7.26 -13.82 -4.84
CA VAL A 110 6.14 -13.05 -4.32
C VAL A 110 6.68 -11.74 -3.73
N CYS A 111 6.25 -10.61 -4.28
CA CYS A 111 6.69 -9.28 -3.84
C CYS A 111 5.62 -8.62 -2.98
N SER A 112 5.98 -8.05 -1.83
CA SER A 112 5.07 -7.11 -1.16
C SER A 112 4.87 -5.87 -2.03
N LEU A 113 3.64 -5.65 -2.51
CA LEU A 113 3.30 -4.45 -3.26
C LEU A 113 3.30 -3.25 -2.31
N MET A 114 3.83 -2.14 -2.79
CA MET A 114 4.02 -0.86 -2.10
C MET A 114 2.74 -0.21 -1.53
N MET A 115 1.58 -0.87 -1.65
CA MET A 115 0.25 -0.34 -1.30
C MET A 115 -0.17 -0.62 0.15
N SER A 116 0.68 -1.26 0.95
CA SER A 116 0.49 -1.46 2.39
C SER A 116 1.36 -0.48 3.18
N ARG A 117 1.13 0.84 3.05
CA ARG A 117 2.21 1.81 3.37
C ARG A 117 1.95 2.95 4.34
N ILE A 118 0.86 2.95 5.09
CA ILE A 118 0.79 3.69 6.36
C ILE A 118 -0.06 2.83 7.28
N LEU A 119 0.49 2.42 8.43
CA LEU A 119 -0.18 1.90 9.65
C LEU A 119 0.84 1.08 10.46
N SER A 120 1.84 1.72 11.08
CA SER A 120 2.67 1.02 12.09
C SER A 120 2.10 1.16 13.51
N ASN A 121 1.46 2.27 13.85
CA ASN A 121 0.97 2.47 15.23
C ASN A 121 -0.42 1.92 15.54
N TYR A 122 -1.24 1.56 14.54
CA TYR A 122 -2.55 0.95 14.81
C TYR A 122 -2.42 -0.55 15.14
N ILE A 123 -1.64 -1.29 14.35
CA ILE A 123 -1.41 -2.73 14.55
C ILE A 123 -0.60 -2.98 15.84
N SER A 124 0.35 -2.10 16.18
CA SER A 124 1.11 -2.24 17.42
C SER A 124 0.28 -1.95 18.68
N LYS A 125 -0.77 -1.11 18.60
CA LYS A 125 -1.69 -0.88 19.73
C LYS A 125 -2.66 -2.06 19.91
N GLU A 126 -3.18 -2.62 18.82
CA GLU A 126 -4.11 -3.76 18.85
C GLU A 126 -3.46 -5.01 19.48
N LYS A 127 -2.22 -5.33 19.08
CA LYS A 127 -1.44 -6.40 19.73
C LYS A 127 -1.11 -6.12 21.19
N LYS A 128 -0.87 -4.86 21.57
CA LYS A 128 -0.62 -4.51 22.97
C LYS A 128 -1.89 -4.65 23.81
N SER A 129 -3.06 -4.21 23.33
CA SER A 129 -4.34 -4.34 24.04
C SER A 129 -4.79 -5.79 24.22
N GLU A 130 -4.49 -6.69 23.28
CA GLU A 130 -4.80 -8.12 23.40
C GLU A 130 -3.90 -8.84 24.44
N LEU A 131 -2.67 -8.37 24.63
CA LEU A 131 -1.74 -8.93 25.61
C LEU A 131 -2.05 -8.51 27.06
N ILE A 132 -2.65 -7.33 27.29
CA ILE A 132 -3.06 -6.86 28.63
C ILE A 132 -4.38 -7.49 29.10
N ASN A 133 -5.29 -7.82 28.17
CA ASN A 133 -6.60 -8.40 28.53
C ASN A 133 -6.55 -9.91 28.82
N THR A 134 -5.48 -10.60 28.39
CA THR A 134 -5.29 -12.04 28.65
C THR A 134 -4.54 -12.33 29.95
N THR A 135 -3.98 -11.30 30.61
CA THR A 135 -3.27 -11.42 31.89
C THR A 135 -4.10 -10.99 33.11
N SER A 136 -5.33 -10.50 32.93
CA SER A 136 -6.21 -10.07 34.04
C SER A 136 -7.34 -11.05 34.38
N THR A 137 -7.35 -12.26 33.81
CA THR A 137 -8.32 -13.32 34.17
C THR A 137 -7.59 -14.58 34.62
N GLN A 138 -6.75 -14.44 35.64
CA GLN A 138 -6.36 -15.54 36.53
C GLN A 138 -6.28 -14.98 37.96
N HIS A 139 -7.43 -14.90 38.62
CA HIS A 139 -7.53 -14.97 40.06
C HIS A 139 -8.87 -15.56 40.48
#